data_AF-A0A9P7TDW2-F1
#
_entry.id   AF-A0A9P7TDW2-F1
#
_cell.length_a   1.000
_cell.length_b   1.000
_cell.length_c   1.000
_cell.angle_alpha   90.00
_cell.angle_beta   90.00
_cell.angle_gamma   90.00
#
_symmetry.space_group_name_H-M   'P 1'
#
loop_
_entity.id
_entity.type
_entity.pdbx_description
1 polymer ?
#
loop_
_entity_poly.entity_id
_entity_poly.type
_entity_poly.pdbx_seq_one_letter_code
_entity_poly.pdbx_strand_id
1 'polypeptide(L)'
;MAPSQHVLLIGGHGQVTQLLTPLLLKRSWTVTSMIRSPEQGPAVKKLGEQLPGSLRILVGSVSDVSTQEQAAAILEDVKLISWLGLRV
;
A
#
# COMPACT_ATOMS: atom_id res chain seq x y z
N MET A 1 -22.66 -3.17 2.81
CA MET A 1 -21.19 -3.38 2.88
C MET A 1 -20.54 -2.02 2.91
N ALA A 2 -19.75 -1.70 3.95
CA ALA A 2 -18.92 -0.50 3.91
C ALA A 2 -17.93 -0.62 2.73
N PRO A 3 -17.64 0.46 1.99
CA PRO A 3 -16.69 0.40 0.90
C PRO A 3 -15.34 -0.12 1.41
N SER A 4 -14.74 -1.04 0.66
CA SER A 4 -13.39 -1.56 0.92
C SER A 4 -12.43 -0.38 0.93
N GLN A 5 -11.94 -0.01 2.11
CA GLN A 5 -11.02 1.11 2.27
C GLN A 5 -9.66 0.72 1.69
N HIS A 6 -9.08 1.61 0.88
CA HIS A 6 -7.73 1.47 0.34
C HIS A 6 -6.84 2.57 0.92
N VAL A 7 -5.81 2.16 1.65
CA VAL A 7 -4.84 3.05 2.30
C VAL A 7 -3.50 2.97 1.57
N LEU A 8 -2.95 4.13 1.18
CA LEU A 8 -1.56 4.27 0.75
C LEU A 8 -0.70 4.70 1.96
N LEU A 9 0.25 3.87 2.36
CA LEU A 9 1.21 4.18 3.43
C LEU A 9 2.53 4.64 2.81
N ILE A 10 2.88 5.89 3.06
CA ILE A 10 4.16 6.49 2.67
C ILE A 10 5.19 6.18 3.75
N GLY A 11 6.34 5.62 3.38
CA GLY A 11 7.33 5.16 4.36
C GLY A 11 6.99 3.77 4.91
N GLY A 12 6.75 2.82 4.00
CA GLY A 12 6.28 1.46 4.25
C GLY A 12 7.10 0.63 5.25
N HIS A 13 8.40 0.92 5.34
CA HIS A 13 9.33 0.26 6.26
C HIS A 13 9.55 1.04 7.56
N GLY A 14 8.89 2.19 7.76
CA GLY A 14 8.96 2.95 9.00
C GLY A 14 8.28 2.22 10.17
N GLN A 15 8.80 2.39 11.37
CA GLN A 15 8.34 1.66 12.57
C GLN A 15 6.83 1.79 12.81
N VAL A 16 6.28 3.00 12.69
CA VAL A 16 4.83 3.24 12.86
C VAL A 16 4.03 2.52 11.79
N THR A 17 4.49 2.57 10.54
CA THR A 17 3.84 1.91 9.40
C THR A 17 3.82 0.39 9.57
N GLN A 18 4.91 -0.19 10.09
CA GLN A 18 4.97 -1.62 10.36
C GLN A 18 3.97 -2.04 11.44
N LEU A 19 3.75 -1.21 12.47
CA LEU A 19 2.73 -1.46 13.50
C LEU A 19 1.30 -1.25 12.99
N LEU A 20 1.10 -0.25 12.12
CA LEU A 20 -0.22 0.10 11.57
C LEU A 20 -0.71 -0.94 10.55
N THR A 21 0.19 -1.43 9.70
CA THR A 21 -0.13 -2.38 8.60
C THR A 21 -1.00 -3.57 9.06
N PRO A 22 -0.61 -4.37 10.08
CA PRO A 22 -1.44 -5.49 10.51
C PRO A 22 -2.80 -5.06 11.09
N LEU A 23 -2.92 -3.87 11.68
CA LEU A 23 -4.19 -3.37 12.22
C LEU A 23 -5.18 -3.04 11.09
N LEU A 24 -4.70 -2.48 9.99
CA LEU A 24 -5.52 -2.20 8.81
C LEU A 24 -5.92 -3.49 8.08
N LEU A 25 -4.97 -4.42 7.91
CA LEU A 25 -5.23 -5.70 7.25
C LEU A 25 -6.19 -6.59 8.05
N LYS A 26 -6.17 -6.55 9.40
CA LYS A 26 -7.18 -7.21 10.25
C LYS A 26 -8.61 -6.71 10.03
N ARG A 27 -8.77 -5.50 9.50
CA ARG A 27 -10.07 -4.93 9.13
C ARG A 27 -10.48 -5.27 7.69
N SER A 28 -9.74 -6.17 7.04
CA SER A 28 -9.91 -6.54 5.62
C SER A 28 -9.76 -5.36 4.66
N TRP A 29 -8.90 -4.39 5.00
CA TRP A 29 -8.60 -3.25 4.13
C TRP A 29 -7.50 -3.60 3.13
N THR A 30 -7.45 -2.86 2.03
CA THR A 30 -6.32 -2.91 1.10
C THR A 30 -5.28 -1.87 1.52
N VAL A 31 -4.04 -2.28 1.66
CA VAL A 31 -2.91 -1.41 2.03
C VAL A 31 -1.87 -1.48 0.92
N THR A 32 -1.56 -0.34 0.30
CA THR A 32 -0.36 -0.19 -0.54
C THR A 32 0.72 0.47 0.31
N SER A 33 1.83 -0.22 0.51
CA SER A 33 2.96 0.26 1.31
C SER A 33 4.09 0.70 0.38
N MET A 34 4.42 1.99 0.39
CA MET A 34 5.47 2.55 -0.46
C MET A 34 6.83 2.51 0.25
N ILE A 35 7.77 1.75 -0.31
CA ILE A 35 9.14 1.56 0.21
C ILE A 35 10.18 2.15 -0.75
N ARG A 36 11.33 2.58 -0.22
CA ARG A 36 12.38 3.20 -1.03
C ARG A 36 13.29 2.18 -1.71
N SER A 37 13.53 1.03 -1.07
CA SER A 37 14.39 -0.02 -1.60
C SER A 37 13.61 -1.34 -1.71
N PRO A 38 13.72 -2.09 -2.83
CA PRO A 38 13.14 -3.42 -2.98
C PRO A 38 13.53 -4.41 -1.87
N GLU A 39 14.72 -4.23 -1.28
CA GLU A 39 15.26 -5.08 -0.21
C GLU A 39 14.41 -5.05 1.07
N GLN A 40 13.63 -3.98 1.27
CA GLN A 40 12.68 -3.86 2.39
C GLN A 40 11.41 -4.69 2.16
N GLY A 41 11.19 -5.16 0.93
CA GLY A 41 9.97 -5.84 0.50
C GLY A 41 9.63 -7.10 1.33
N PRO A 42 10.57 -8.03 1.57
CA PRO A 42 10.30 -9.21 2.39
C PRO A 42 9.83 -8.89 3.82
N ALA A 43 10.43 -7.88 4.46
CA ALA A 43 10.03 -7.47 5.81
C ALA A 43 8.61 -6.90 5.84
N VAL A 44 8.26 -6.05 4.87
CA VAL A 44 6.91 -5.50 4.75
C VAL A 44 5.89 -6.60 4.40
N LYS A 45 6.22 -7.52 3.48
CA LYS A 45 5.33 -8.61 3.08
C LYS A 45 4.91 -9.50 4.26
N LYS A 46 5.83 -9.79 5.18
CA LYS A 46 5.57 -10.57 6.40
C LYS A 46 4.47 -9.98 7.28
N LEU A 47 4.29 -8.65 7.27
CA LEU A 47 3.27 -7.97 8.10
C LEU A 47 1.84 -8.31 7.69
N GLY A 48 1.64 -8.78 6.46
CA GLY A 48 0.33 -9.15 5.93
C GLY A 48 0.07 -10.66 5.86
N GLU A 49 1.03 -11.50 6.26
CA GLU A 49 0.84 -12.95 6.24
C GLU A 49 -0.32 -13.35 7.14
N GLN A 50 -1.21 -14.21 6.63
CA GLN A 50 -2.37 -14.77 7.35
C GLN A 50 -3.42 -13.74 7.81
N LEU A 51 -3.39 -12.50 7.28
CA LEU A 51 -4.41 -11.50 7.54
C LEU A 51 -5.44 -11.42 6.41
N PRO A 52 -6.70 -11.02 6.70
CA PRO A 52 -7.78 -11.05 5.71
C PRO A 52 -7.74 -9.88 4.71
N GLY A 53 -6.93 -8.86 4.95
CA GLY A 53 -6.72 -7.73 4.05
C GLY A 53 -5.64 -7.99 2.99
N SER A 54 -5.55 -7.09 2.02
CA SER A 54 -4.58 -7.18 0.91
C SER A 54 -3.42 -6.22 1.12
N LEU A 55 -2.19 -6.73 1.11
CA LEU A 55 -0.98 -5.90 1.17
C LEU A 55 -0.27 -5.87 -0.18
N ARG A 56 -0.08 -4.66 -0.73
CA ARG A 56 0.73 -4.39 -1.92
C ARG A 56 1.97 -3.59 -1.53
N ILE A 57 3.05 -3.83 -2.24
CA ILE A 57 4.29 -3.08 -2.11
C ILE A 57 4.46 -2.22 -3.37
N LEU A 58 4.70 -0.93 -3.17
CA LEU A 58 5.08 0.01 -4.22
C LEU A 58 6.51 0.44 -3.95
N VAL A 59 7.42 0.27 -4.91
CA VAL A 59 8.79 0.78 -4.76
C VAL A 59 8.84 2.18 -5.36
N GLY A 60 9.17 3.18 -4.55
CA GLY A 60 9.22 4.58 -4.95
C GLY A 60 9.52 5.51 -3.79
N SER A 61 9.87 6.76 -4.10
CA SER A 61 10.14 7.79 -3.11
C SER A 61 9.31 9.03 -3.38
N VAL A 62 8.73 9.60 -2.32
CA VAL A 62 8.05 10.90 -2.40
C VAL A 62 9.03 12.03 -2.73
N SER A 63 10.31 11.88 -2.39
CA SER A 63 11.34 12.87 -2.75
C SER A 63 11.54 13.00 -4.26
N ASP A 64 11.14 11.99 -5.03
CA ASP A 64 11.24 12.01 -6.50
C ASP A 64 9.99 12.64 -7.15
N VAL A 65 8.97 12.98 -6.35
CA VAL A 65 7.73 13.62 -6.79
C VAL A 65 7.91 15.13 -6.73
N SER A 66 8.19 15.74 -7.88
CA SER A 66 8.37 17.18 -8.05
C SER A 66 7.22 17.85 -8.78
N THR A 67 6.32 17.07 -9.41
CA THR A 67 5.18 17.60 -10.14
C THR A 67 3.87 16.91 -9.76
N GLN A 68 2.76 17.58 -10.06
CA GLN A 68 1.42 17.05 -9.83
C GLN A 68 1.15 15.80 -10.67
N GLU A 69 1.68 15.74 -11.89
CA GLU A 69 1.52 14.61 -12.81
C GLU A 69 2.17 13.34 -12.25
N GLN A 70 3.36 13.47 -11.65
CA GLN A 70 4.04 12.36 -10.99
C GLN A 70 3.24 11.86 -9.77
N ALA A 71 2.66 12.78 -8.98
CA ALA A 71 1.79 12.42 -7.88
C ALA A 71 0.51 11.72 -8.37
N ALA A 72 -0.08 12.21 -9.46
CA ALA A 72 -1.26 11.61 -10.08
C ALA A 72 -0.97 10.19 -10.56
N ALA A 73 0.18 9.95 -11.21
CA ALA A 73 0.58 8.61 -11.66
C ALA A 73 0.70 7.60 -10.50
N ILE A 74 1.24 8.02 -9.34
CA ILE A 74 1.30 7.17 -8.14
C ILE A 74 -0.10 6.83 -7.64
N LEU A 75 -1.00 7.83 -7.58
CA LEU A 75 -2.38 7.61 -7.14
C LEU A 75 -3.16 6.74 -8.13
N GLU A 76 -2.88 6.83 -9.43
CA GLU A 76 -3.46 5.97 -10.45
C GLU A 76 -2.99 4.52 -10.31
N ASP A 77 -1.70 4.25 -10.11
CA ASP A 77 -1.21 2.89 -9.86
C ASP A 77 -1.88 2.28 -8.64
N VAL A 78 -2.12 3.07 -7.58
CA VAL A 78 -2.87 2.62 -6.40
C VAL A 78 -4.34 2.35 -6.74
N LYS A 79 -5.03 3.23 -7.47
CA LYS A 79 -6.46 3.10 -7.81
C LYS A 79 -6.77 2.01 -8.82
N LEU A 80 -5.93 1.81 -9.84
CA LEU A 80 -6.17 0.89 -10.95
C LEU A 80 -6.42 -0.55 -10.48
N ILE A 81 -5.85 -0.94 -9.34
CA ILE A 81 -6.02 -2.29 -8.79
C ILE A 81 -7.37 -2.44 -8.09
N SER A 82 -7.89 -1.38 -7.46
CA SER A 82 -9.24 -1.42 -6.87
C SER A 82 -10.31 -1.66 -7.94
N TRP A 83 -10.06 -1.25 -9.19
CA TRP A 83 -10.97 -1.45 -10.32
C TRP A 83 -10.83 -2.85 -10.94
N LEU A 84 -9.62 -3.42 -10.97
CA LEU A 84 -9.40 -4.79 -11.46
C LEU A 84 -9.96 -5.87 -10.52
N GLY A 85 -10.19 -5.56 -9.24
CA GLY A 85 -10.81 -6.47 -8.27
C GLY A 85 -12.35 -6.51 -8.28
N LEU A 86 -13.02 -5.76 -9.16
CA LEU A 86 -14.49 -5.65 -9.21
C LEU A 86 -15.13 -6.14 -10.52
N ARG A 87 -14.38 -6.81 -11.40
CA ARG A 87 -14.93 -7.45 -12.61
C ARG A 87 -15.04 -8.97 -12.42
N VAL A 88 -16.13 -9.37 -11.78
CA VAL A 88 -16.81 -10.67 -11.98
C VAL A 88 -18.22 -10.39 -12.44
#